data_AF-A0A1H6ENV3-F1
#
_entry.id   AF-A0A1H6ENV3-F1
#
_cell.length_a   1.000
_cell.length_b   1.000
_cell.length_c   1.000
_cell.angle_alpha   90.00
_cell.angle_beta   90.00
_cell.angle_gamma   90.00
#
_symmetry.space_group_name_H-M   'P 1'
#
loop_
_entity.id
_entity.type
_entity.pdbx_description
1 polymer ?
#
loop_
_entity_poly.entity_id
_entity_poly.type
_entity_poly.pdbx_seq_one_letter_code
_entity_poly.pdbx_strand_id
1 'polypeptide(L)' 'MTRAPSADFVMERLLEEAAREFPGWAFERNQSSWTAARDDVRYTRPSLAALRALLRVHRAARRR' A
#
# COMPACT_ATOMS: atom_id res chain seq x y z
N MET A 1 -1.50 -25.04 -18.82
CA MET A 1 -2.02 -25.12 -17.43
C MET A 1 -2.04 -23.72 -16.86
N THR A 2 -3.22 -23.09 -16.75
CA THR A 2 -3.37 -21.75 -16.18
C THR A 2 -3.27 -21.86 -14.66
N ARG A 3 -2.07 -21.69 -14.12
CA ARG A 3 -1.84 -21.70 -12.67
C ARG A 3 -2.57 -20.47 -12.13
N ALA A 4 -3.64 -20.68 -11.35
CA ALA A 4 -4.28 -19.58 -10.64
C ALA A 4 -3.17 -18.84 -9.88
N PRO A 5 -3.04 -17.51 -10.04
CA PRO A 5 -2.01 -16.77 -9.32
C PRO A 5 -2.22 -17.05 -7.83
N SER A 6 -1.16 -17.49 -7.15
CA SER A 6 -1.22 -17.65 -5.71
C SER A 6 -1.62 -16.31 -5.10
N ALA A 7 -2.36 -16.34 -3.99
CA ALA A 7 -2.72 -15.12 -3.28
C ALA A 7 -1.47 -14.25 -3.01
N ASP A 8 -0.33 -14.89 -2.79
CA ASP A 8 0.98 -14.23 -2.61
C ASP A 8 1.42 -13.44 -3.85
N PHE A 9 1.26 -13.98 -5.07
CA PHE A 9 1.62 -13.27 -6.30
C PHE A 9 0.76 -12.02 -6.53
N VAL A 10 -0.55 -12.12 -6.27
CA VAL A 10 -1.46 -10.96 -6.36
C VAL A 10 -1.05 -9.89 -5.36
N MET A 11 -0.67 -10.31 -4.15
CA MET A 11 -0.28 -9.41 -3.07
C MET A 11 1.05 -8.71 -3.34
N GLU A 12 2.05 -9.44 -3.86
CA GLU A 12 3.32 -8.88 -4.31
C GLU A 12 3.10 -7.83 -5.41
N ARG A 13 2.29 -8.14 -6.42
CA ARG A 13 1.98 -7.17 -7.49
C ARG A 13 1.28 -5.93 -6.95
N LEU A 14 0.33 -6.08 -6.02
CA LEU A 14 -0.36 -4.95 -5.39
C LEU A 14 0.60 -4.06 -4.59
N LEU A 15 1.57 -4.67 -3.91
CA LEU A 15 2.63 -3.97 -3.17
C LEU A 15 3.56 -3.20 -4.09
N GLU A 16 4.02 -3.81 -5.19
CA GLU A 16 4.85 -3.13 -6.20
C GLU A 16 4.12 -1.94 -6.83
N GLU A 17 2.85 -2.12 -7.18
CA GLU A 17 2.02 -1.05 -7.73
C GLU A 17 1.85 0.11 -6.73
N ALA A 18 1.65 -0.20 -5.45
CA ALA A 18 1.56 0.80 -4.40
C ALA A 18 2.90 1.55 -4.20
N ALA A 19 4.02 0.82 -4.18
CA ALA A 19 5.36 1.42 -4.07
C ALA A 19 5.67 2.33 -5.27
N ARG A 20 5.25 1.95 -6.48
CA ARG A 20 5.39 2.78 -7.69
C ARG A 20 4.53 4.04 -7.62
N GLU A 21 3.31 3.95 -7.09
CA GLU A 21 2.41 5.09 -6.97
C GLU A 21 2.86 6.08 -5.88
N PHE A 22 3.42 5.57 -4.78
CA PHE A 22 3.85 6.36 -3.62
C PHE A 22 5.33 6.15 -3.32
N PRO A 23 6.25 6.74 -4.12
CA PRO A 23 7.68 6.59 -3.90
C PRO A 23 8.08 7.10 -2.52
N GLY A 24 8.95 6.33 -1.84
CA GLY A 24 9.42 6.59 -0.48
C GLY A 24 8.49 6.07 0.63
N TRP A 25 7.38 5.42 0.30
CA TRP A 25 6.54 4.71 1.26
C TRP A 25 6.85 3.21 1.25
N ALA A 26 7.09 2.65 2.43
CA ALA A 26 7.16 1.22 2.67
C ALA A 26 5.76 0.69 3.04
N PHE A 27 5.36 -0.42 2.42
CA PHE A 27 4.06 -1.05 2.65
C PHE A 27 4.24 -2.43 3.25
N GLU A 28 3.59 -2.67 4.38
CA GLU A 28 3.66 -3.95 5.09
C GLU A 28 2.25 -4.46 5.40
N ARG A 29 2.08 -5.78 5.28
CA ARG A 29 0.87 -6.45 5.73
C ARG A 29 1.14 -7.11 7.08
N ASN A 30 0.40 -6.67 8.09
CA ASN A 30 0.24 -7.36 9.37
C ASN A 30 -0.93 -8.34 9.30
N GLN A 31 -1.05 -9.21 10.30
CA GLN A 31 -2.02 -10.32 10.35
C GLN A 31 -3.47 -9.93 9.97
N SER A 32 -3.88 -8.69 10.28
CA SER A 32 -5.23 -8.19 9.96
C SER A 32 -5.25 -6.75 9.44
N SER A 33 -4.10 -6.17 9.13
CA SER A 33 -4.02 -4.75 8.74
C SER A 33 -2.88 -4.49 7.78
N TRP A 34 -2.96 -3.34 7.13
CA TRP A 34 -1.95 -2.81 6.25
C TRP A 34 -1.35 -1.56 6.85
N THR A 35 -0.03 -1.46 6.78
CA THR A 35 0.72 -0.33 7.29
C THR A 35 1.52 0.29 6.15
N ALA A 36 1.41 1.62 6.00
CA ALA A 36 2.30 2.42 5.16
C ALA A 36 3.18 3.25 6.08
N ALA A 37 4.49 3.18 5.90
CA ALA A 37 5.46 3.95 6.66
C ALA A 37 6.36 4.75 5.73
N ARG A 38 6.63 6.00 6.09
CA ARG A 38 7.61 6.85 5.43
C ARG A 38 8.22 7.79 6.46
N ASP A 39 9.54 7.78 6.57
CA ASP A 39 10.28 8.58 7.55
C ASP A 39 9.67 8.34 8.95
N ASP A 40 9.09 9.38 9.58
CA ASP A 40 8.45 9.30 10.90
C ASP A 40 6.91 9.16 10.83
N VAL A 41 6.34 9.05 9.62
CA VAL A 41 4.89 8.96 9.39
C VAL A 41 4.49 7.52 9.16
N ARG A 42 3.54 7.03 9.97
CA ARG A 42 2.96 5.69 9.84
C ARG A 42 1.44 5.74 9.81
N TYR A 43 0.85 5.06 8.83
CA TYR A 43 -0.59 4.89 8.70
C TYR A 43 -0.95 3.41 8.75
N THR A 44 -1.97 3.05 9.52
CA THR A 44 -2.49 1.68 9.61
C THR A 44 -3.97 1.65 9.25
N ARG A 45 -4.35 0.76 8.33
CA ARG A 45 -5.72 0.58 7.84
C ARG A 45 -6.04 -0.90 7.63
N PRO A 46 -7.33 -1.30 7.69
CA PRO A 46 -7.72 -2.71 7.54
C PRO A 46 -7.48 -3.25 6.10
N SER A 47 -7.40 -2.38 5.09
CA SER A 47 -7.15 -2.77 3.71
C SER A 47 -6.14 -1.86 3.01
N LEU A 48 -5.41 -2.42 2.04
CA LEU A 48 -4.49 -1.66 1.18
C LEU A 48 -5.21 -0.57 0.39
N ALA A 49 -6.46 -0.81 -0.04
CA ALA A 49 -7.26 0.17 -0.76
C ALA A 49 -7.55 1.42 0.10
N ALA A 50 -7.95 1.22 1.36
CA ALA A 50 -8.17 2.32 2.30
C ALA A 50 -6.88 3.10 2.58
N LEU A 51 -5.76 2.40 2.68
CA LEU A 51 -4.44 3.00 2.86
C LEU A 51 -4.04 3.86 1.64
N ARG A 52 -4.20 3.34 0.42
CA ARG A 52 -3.91 4.07 -0.84
C ARG A 52 -4.80 5.30 -0.98
N ALA A 53 -6.10 5.18 -0.69
CA ALA A 53 -7.02 6.32 -0.72
C ALA A 53 -6.57 7.44 0.23
N LEU A 54 -6.18 7.08 1.46
CA LEU A 54 -5.65 8.03 2.44
C LEU A 54 -4.36 8.71 1.94
N LEU A 55 -3.41 7.95 1.38
CA LEU A 55 -2.17 8.50 0.82
C LEU A 55 -2.42 9.46 -0.36
N ARG A 56 -3.41 9.19 -1.22
CA ARG A 56 -3.80 10.11 -2.31
C ARG A 56 -4.29 11.44 -1.77
N VAL A 57 -5.13 11.42 -0.74
CA VAL A 57 -5.64 12.65 -0.09
C VAL A 57 -4.49 13.45 0.53
N HIS A 58 -3.59 12.80 1.28
CA HIS A 58 -2.42 13.47 1.85
C HIS A 58 -1.48 14.05 0.78
N ARG A 59 -1.25 13.32 -0.32
CA ARG A 59 -0.44 13.80 -1.45
C ARG A 59 -1.06 15.01 -2.13
N ALA A 60 -2.38 15.03 -2.30
CA ALA A 60 -3.10 16.16 -2.89
C ALA A 60 -3.07 17.39 -1.97
N ALA A 61 -3.24 17.20 -0.66
CA ALA A 61 -3.18 18.28 0.32
C ALA A 61 -1.79 18.93 0.40
N ARG A 62 -0.70 18.16 0.27
CA ARG A 62 0.68 18.68 0.34
C ARG A 62 1.16 19.37 -0.94
N ARG A 63 0.39 19.31 -2.04
CA ARG A 63 0.70 19.99 -3.32
C ARG A 63 -0.03 21.33 -3.49
N ARG A 64 -0.86 21.72 -2.52
CA ARG A 64 -1.45 23.06 -2.42
C ARG A 64 -0.64 23.89 -1.44
#